data_AF-A0A962VNZ4-F1
#
_entry.id   AF-A0A962VNZ4-F1
#
_cell.length_a   1.000
_cell.length_b   1.000
_cell.length_c   1.000
_cell.angle_alpha   90.00
_cell.angle_beta   90.00
_cell.angle_gamma   90.00
#
_symmetry.space_group_name_H-M   'P 1'
#
loop_
_entity.id
_entity.type
_entity.pdbx_description
1 polymer ?
#
loop_
_entity_poly.entity_id
_entity_poly.type
_entity_poly.pdbx_seq_one_letter_code
_entity_poly.pdbx_strand_id
1 'polypeptide(L)'
;MKQVCSIFFHRHAVLLALTLCGSISAVAADTGTGDIDALRQQVLELQSRVAALEARLGDVAVVVAADPVPGGWRKAVNWSLLESGMEASRVVEILGEPDSRKRVSKFEFWTYGDSKMSLYMGRLKKWEIPSGIEGE
;
A
#
# COMPACT_ATOMS: atom_id res chain seq x y z
N MET A 1 34.13 -33.43 -76.60
CA MET A 1 33.51 -32.11 -76.31
C MET A 1 32.00 -32.36 -76.21
N LYS A 2 31.42 -32.87 -75.10
CA LYS A 2 31.20 -32.32 -73.74
C LYS A 2 30.54 -30.93 -73.77
N GLN A 3 29.35 -30.87 -73.13
CA GLN A 3 28.62 -29.68 -72.63
C GLN A 3 27.49 -29.10 -73.51
N VAL A 4 26.28 -29.70 -73.53
CA VAL A 4 24.99 -28.96 -73.44
C VAL A 4 23.84 -29.88 -72.90
N CYS A 5 24.16 -30.81 -71.99
CA CYS A 5 23.17 -31.75 -71.41
C CYS A 5 22.30 -31.15 -70.28
N SER A 6 22.28 -29.83 -70.06
CA SER A 6 21.81 -29.27 -68.77
C SER A 6 20.54 -28.41 -68.81
N ILE A 7 19.93 -28.14 -69.97
CA ILE A 7 18.86 -27.13 -70.07
C ILE A 7 17.45 -27.78 -70.06
N PHE A 8 17.38 -29.11 -70.18
CA PHE A 8 16.13 -29.88 -70.29
C PHE A 8 15.32 -30.00 -68.99
N PHE A 9 15.85 -29.58 -67.84
CA PHE A 9 15.23 -29.88 -66.53
C PHE A 9 14.61 -28.67 -65.79
N HIS A 10 14.79 -27.44 -66.29
CA HIS A 10 14.43 -26.24 -65.52
C HIS A 10 13.00 -25.72 -65.76
N ARG A 11 12.35 -26.11 -66.87
CA ARG A 11 11.04 -25.55 -67.27
C ARG A 11 9.83 -26.26 -66.66
N HIS A 12 10.02 -27.38 -65.97
CA HIS A 12 8.94 -28.13 -65.31
C HIS A 12 8.96 -28.05 -63.78
N ALA A 13 10.02 -27.50 -63.18
CA ALA A 13 10.09 -27.29 -61.73
C ALA A 13 9.36 -26.02 -61.25
N VAL A 14 9.12 -25.05 -62.14
CA VAL A 14 8.54 -23.75 -61.75
C VAL A 14 7.01 -23.77 -61.69
N LEU A 15 6.36 -24.72 -62.37
CA LEU A 15 4.89 -24.79 -62.45
C LEU A 15 4.23 -25.69 -61.40
N LEU A 16 4.99 -26.36 -60.54
CA LEU A 16 4.47 -27.15 -59.41
C LEU A 16 4.63 -26.46 -58.04
N ALA A 17 5.20 -25.25 -58.00
CA ALA A 17 5.46 -24.51 -56.77
C ALA A 17 4.36 -23.48 -56.40
N LEU A 18 3.31 -23.34 -57.22
CA LEU A 18 2.28 -22.29 -57.07
C LEU A 18 0.96 -22.78 -56.48
N THR A 19 0.85 -24.04 -56.05
CA THR A 19 -0.39 -24.64 -55.52
C THR A 19 -0.28 -25.18 -54.10
N LEU A 20 0.64 -24.65 -53.26
CA LEU A 20 0.72 -25.06 -51.85
C LEU A 20 1.29 -23.97 -50.94
N CYS A 21 0.70 -22.77 -50.94
CA CYS A 21 1.03 -21.75 -49.94
C CYS A 21 -0.20 -20.91 -49.58
N GLY A 22 -1.30 -21.57 -49.26
CA GLY A 22 -2.58 -20.94 -48.90
C GLY A 22 -3.06 -21.19 -47.47
N SER A 23 -2.23 -21.77 -46.59
CA SER A 23 -2.67 -22.12 -45.23
C SER A 23 -1.57 -21.89 -44.19
N ILE A 24 -1.13 -20.63 -44.09
CA ILE A 24 -0.41 -20.10 -42.93
C ILE A 24 -1.03 -18.72 -42.69
N SER A 25 -2.04 -18.59 -41.82
CA SER A 25 -1.79 -18.19 -40.43
C SER A 25 -3.03 -18.43 -39.59
N ALA A 26 -2.99 -19.40 -38.68
CA ALA A 26 -4.00 -19.53 -37.62
C ALA A 26 -3.39 -19.91 -36.26
N VAL A 27 -2.06 -19.84 -36.08
CA VAL A 27 -1.38 -20.34 -34.86
C VAL A 27 -0.48 -19.30 -34.18
N ALA A 28 -0.82 -18.00 -34.29
CA ALA A 28 -0.13 -16.93 -33.56
C ALA A 28 -1.04 -16.14 -32.60
N ALA A 29 -2.30 -16.55 -32.46
CA ALA A 29 -3.30 -15.89 -31.62
C ALA A 29 -3.64 -16.68 -30.35
N ASP A 30 -2.79 -17.62 -29.93
CA ASP A 30 -3.08 -18.49 -28.77
C ASP A 30 -2.24 -18.11 -27.53
N THR A 31 -0.98 -17.72 -27.73
CA THR A 31 -0.07 -17.35 -26.63
C THR A 31 -0.36 -15.97 -26.05
N GLY A 32 -0.53 -14.94 -26.89
CA GLY A 32 -0.81 -13.58 -26.43
C GLY A 32 -2.17 -13.44 -25.73
N THR A 33 -3.15 -14.25 -26.12
CA THR A 33 -4.52 -14.20 -25.59
C THR A 33 -4.59 -14.87 -24.22
N GLY A 34 -3.88 -15.99 -24.03
CA GLY A 34 -3.72 -16.64 -22.73
C GLY A 34 -3.01 -15.77 -21.70
N ASP A 35 -1.95 -15.06 -22.09
CA ASP A 35 -1.23 -14.14 -21.21
C ASP A 35 -2.09 -12.93 -20.82
N ILE A 36 -2.86 -12.38 -21.75
CA ILE A 36 -3.80 -11.28 -21.50
C ILE A 36 -4.91 -11.72 -20.53
N ASP A 37 -5.46 -12.92 -20.71
CA ASP A 37 -6.51 -13.43 -19.84
C ASP A 37 -6.00 -13.78 -18.44
N ALA A 38 -4.77 -14.30 -18.34
CA ALA A 38 -4.09 -14.50 -17.06
C ALA A 38 -3.84 -13.17 -16.32
N LEU A 39 -3.42 -12.13 -17.03
CA LEU A 39 -3.24 -10.79 -16.46
C LEU A 39 -4.56 -10.19 -15.98
N ARG A 40 -5.64 -10.34 -16.76
CA ARG A 40 -6.98 -9.88 -16.38
C ARG A 40 -7.46 -10.56 -15.10
N GLN A 41 -7.24 -11.87 -14.97
CA GLN A 41 -7.56 -12.60 -13.74
C GLN A 41 -6.77 -12.09 -12.54
N GLN A 42 -5.47 -11.84 -12.70
CA GLN A 42 -4.65 -11.29 -11.62
C GLN A 42 -5.11 -9.89 -11.20
N VAL A 43 -5.48 -9.03 -12.16
CA VAL A 43 -6.00 -7.69 -11.85
C VAL A 43 -7.31 -7.79 -11.06
N LEU A 44 -8.22 -8.68 -11.46
CA LEU A 44 -9.48 -8.88 -10.73
C LEU A 44 -9.23 -9.43 -9.32
N GLU A 45 -8.31 -10.38 -9.16
CA GLU A 45 -7.93 -10.90 -7.85
C GLU A 45 -7.34 -9.79 -6.96
N LEU A 46 -6.38 -9.02 -7.49
CA LEU A 46 -5.76 -7.92 -6.75
C LEU A 46 -6.77 -6.84 -6.38
N GLN A 47 -7.67 -6.47 -7.30
CA GLN A 47 -8.75 -5.52 -7.01
C GLN A 47 -9.67 -6.06 -5.91
N SER A 48 -10.03 -7.34 -5.94
CA SER A 48 -10.86 -7.94 -4.88
C SER A 48 -10.17 -7.93 -3.52
N ARG A 49 -8.85 -8.19 -3.49
CA ARG A 49 -8.03 -8.17 -2.28
C ARG A 49 -7.87 -6.75 -1.75
N VAL A 50 -7.64 -5.77 -2.62
CA VAL A 50 -7.58 -4.35 -2.25
C VAL A 50 -8.94 -3.92 -1.70
N ALA A 51 -10.05 -4.21 -2.36
CA ALA A 51 -11.38 -3.88 -1.88
C ALA A 51 -11.69 -4.54 -0.51
N ALA A 52 -11.29 -5.79 -0.30
CA ALA A 52 -11.46 -6.46 0.99
C ALA A 52 -10.57 -5.85 2.09
N LEU A 53 -9.35 -5.45 1.76
CA LEU A 53 -8.46 -4.75 2.68
C LEU A 53 -8.97 -3.34 2.98
N GLU A 54 -9.45 -2.62 1.98
CA GLU A 54 -10.06 -1.30 2.13
C GLU A 54 -11.36 -1.36 2.93
N ALA A 55 -12.20 -2.39 2.75
CA ALA A 55 -13.39 -2.59 3.56
C ALA A 55 -13.02 -2.88 5.03
N ARG A 56 -12.02 -3.74 5.27
CA ARG A 56 -11.50 -4.00 6.62
C ARG A 56 -10.86 -2.77 7.24
N LEU A 57 -10.15 -1.96 6.47
CA LEU A 57 -9.59 -0.69 6.92
C LEU A 57 -10.67 0.37 7.10
N GLY A 58 -11.74 0.35 6.31
CA GLY A 58 -12.92 1.19 6.49
C GLY A 58 -13.62 0.86 7.81
N ASP A 59 -13.82 -0.43 8.10
CA ASP A 59 -14.37 -0.88 9.38
C ASP A 59 -13.43 -0.55 10.57
N VAL A 60 -12.11 -0.58 10.37
CA VAL A 60 -11.12 -0.19 11.39
C VAL A 60 -10.96 1.32 11.52
N ALA A 61 -11.10 2.10 10.44
CA ALA A 61 -11.08 3.57 10.45
C ALA A 61 -12.41 4.16 10.95
N VAL A 62 -13.49 3.39 10.86
CA VAL A 62 -14.78 3.64 11.52
C VAL A 62 -14.78 3.10 12.96
N VAL A 63 -13.66 2.56 13.47
CA VAL A 63 -13.36 2.67 14.91
C VAL A 63 -12.99 4.13 15.17
N VAL A 64 -14.07 4.92 15.22
CA VAL A 64 -14.26 6.20 15.85
C VAL A 64 -13.03 6.63 16.62
N ALA A 65 -12.44 7.77 16.24
CA ALA A 65 -11.60 8.54 17.13
C ALA A 65 -12.34 8.63 18.47
N ALA A 66 -12.03 7.72 19.40
CA ALA A 66 -12.85 7.54 20.57
C ALA A 66 -12.89 8.88 21.28
N ASP A 67 -14.09 9.40 21.52
CA ASP A 67 -14.21 10.71 22.14
C ASP A 67 -13.42 10.67 23.45
N PRO A 68 -12.49 11.63 23.66
CA PRO A 68 -11.62 11.59 24.82
C PRO A 68 -12.48 11.56 26.07
N VAL A 69 -12.23 10.58 26.94
CA VAL A 69 -13.03 10.40 28.14
C VAL A 69 -12.79 11.60 29.06
N PRO A 70 -13.85 12.18 29.66
CA PRO A 70 -13.70 13.23 30.66
C PRO A 70 -12.77 12.77 31.79
N GLY A 71 -11.71 13.53 32.04
CA GLY A 71 -10.63 13.16 32.97
C GLY A 71 -9.23 13.31 32.38
N GLY A 72 -9.13 13.47 31.05
CA GLY A 72 -7.87 13.80 30.37
C GLY A 72 -6.79 12.76 30.63
N TRP A 73 -5.58 13.22 30.91
CA TRP A 73 -4.42 12.36 31.17
C TRP A 73 -4.57 11.42 32.38
N ARG A 74 -5.56 11.62 33.27
CA ARG A 74 -5.79 10.70 34.40
C ARG A 74 -6.45 9.39 33.96
N LYS A 75 -6.92 9.29 32.73
CA LYS A 75 -7.56 8.09 32.17
C LYS A 75 -6.60 7.36 31.24
N ALA A 76 -6.31 6.09 31.54
CA ALA A 76 -5.44 5.24 30.72
C ALA A 76 -5.91 5.13 29.26
N VAL A 77 -7.22 5.10 29.04
CA VAL A 77 -7.83 5.06 27.70
C VAL A 77 -7.38 6.26 26.84
N ASN A 78 -7.32 7.47 27.40
CA ASN A 78 -6.93 8.65 26.63
C ASN A 78 -5.46 8.62 26.17
N TRP A 79 -4.58 7.91 26.88
CA TRP A 79 -3.19 7.71 26.44
C TRP A 79 -3.08 6.75 25.25
N SER A 80 -4.02 5.82 25.12
CA SER A 80 -4.07 4.87 24.00
C SER A 80 -4.50 5.54 22.69
N LEU A 81 -5.12 6.72 22.77
CA LEU A 81 -5.54 7.54 21.62
C LEU A 81 -4.40 8.35 21.02
N LEU A 82 -3.22 8.36 21.65
CA LEU A 82 -2.08 9.12 21.17
C LEU A 82 -1.32 8.37 20.09
N GLU A 83 -0.93 9.11 19.05
CA GLU A 83 -0.19 8.58 17.92
C GLU A 83 1.12 9.34 17.72
N SER A 84 2.14 8.63 17.23
CA SER A 84 3.40 9.26 16.85
C SER A 84 3.17 10.23 15.69
N GLY A 85 3.69 11.44 15.80
CA GLY A 85 3.52 12.52 14.82
C GLY A 85 2.30 13.43 15.05
N MET A 86 1.46 13.11 16.05
CA MET A 86 0.27 13.90 16.41
C MET A 86 0.65 15.35 16.79
N GLU A 87 -0.17 16.30 16.35
CA GLU A 87 0.03 17.72 16.66
C GLU A 87 -0.12 18.01 18.16
N ALA A 88 0.70 18.91 18.68
CA ALA A 88 0.65 19.37 20.06
C ALA A 88 -0.77 19.80 20.50
N SER A 89 -1.51 20.51 19.66
CA SER A 89 -2.89 20.93 19.96
C SER A 89 -3.83 19.74 20.18
N ARG A 90 -3.75 18.73 19.31
CA ARG A 90 -4.58 17.54 19.40
C ARG A 90 -4.28 16.73 20.66
N VAL A 91 -3.01 16.68 21.07
CA VAL A 91 -2.63 16.04 22.34
C VAL A 91 -3.28 16.76 23.54
N VAL A 92 -3.33 18.10 23.52
CA VAL A 92 -4.00 18.88 24.57
C VAL A 92 -5.51 18.66 24.55
N GLU A 93 -6.14 18.46 23.40
CA GLU A 93 -7.57 18.12 23.32
C GLU A 93 -7.88 16.76 23.96
N ILE A 94 -6.98 15.78 23.82
CA ILE A 94 -7.17 14.41 24.33
C ILE A 94 -6.82 14.30 25.83
N LEU A 95 -5.66 14.84 26.21
CA LEU A 95 -5.11 14.68 27.56
C LEU A 95 -5.41 15.87 28.49
N GLY A 96 -5.82 17.01 27.93
CA GLY A 96 -5.90 18.28 28.65
C GLY A 96 -4.55 18.99 28.74
N GLU A 97 -4.54 20.06 29.55
CA GLU A 97 -3.33 20.85 29.76
C GLU A 97 -2.27 20.07 30.58
N PRO A 98 -0.99 20.07 30.15
CA PRO A 98 0.11 19.49 30.92
C PRO A 98 0.44 20.33 32.15
N ASP A 99 0.92 19.67 33.19
CA ASP A 99 1.34 20.32 34.45
C ASP A 99 2.59 21.18 34.25
N SER A 100 3.47 20.78 33.33
CA SER A 100 4.66 21.56 32.99
C SER A 100 5.00 21.43 31.52
N ARG A 101 5.50 22.53 30.93
CA ARG A 101 6.02 22.60 29.56
C ARG A 101 7.41 23.19 29.57
N LYS A 102 8.38 22.46 29.03
CA LYS A 102 9.76 22.92 28.86
C LYS A 102 10.17 22.84 27.40
N ARG A 103 10.37 23.99 26.77
CA ARG A 103 10.88 24.08 25.39
C ARG A 103 12.41 24.19 25.41
N VAL A 104 13.08 23.32 24.66
CA VAL A 104 14.52 23.35 24.45
C VAL A 104 14.79 23.24 22.95
N SER A 105 15.13 24.38 22.33
CA SER A 105 15.34 24.48 20.88
C SER A 105 14.12 23.95 20.10
N LYS A 106 14.29 22.92 19.26
CA LYS A 106 13.24 22.26 18.47
C LYS A 106 12.43 21.21 19.25
N PHE A 107 12.81 20.92 20.49
CA PHE A 107 12.12 19.95 21.33
C PHE A 107 11.26 20.64 22.39
N GLU A 108 10.13 20.03 22.70
CA GLU A 108 9.31 20.37 23.86
C GLU A 108 9.15 19.14 24.73
N PHE A 109 9.33 19.32 26.02
CA PHE A 109 9.13 18.28 27.03
C PHE A 109 7.95 18.68 27.87
N TRP A 110 6.90 17.87 27.84
CA TRP A 110 5.70 18.09 28.63
C TRP A 110 5.65 17.04 29.75
N THR A 111 5.06 17.41 30.88
CA THR A 111 4.92 16.54 32.04
C THR A 111 3.46 16.49 32.46
N TYR A 112 2.96 15.27 32.67
CA TYR A 112 1.61 14.97 33.13
C TYR A 112 1.75 14.03 34.34
N GLY A 113 1.67 14.57 35.56
CA GLY A 113 1.98 13.85 36.78
C GLY A 113 3.43 13.35 36.81
N ASP A 114 3.59 12.04 36.85
CA ASP A 114 4.88 11.33 36.78
C ASP A 114 5.32 11.02 35.34
N SER A 115 4.43 11.16 34.36
CA SER A 115 4.71 10.89 32.95
C SER A 115 5.45 12.05 32.28
N LYS A 116 6.36 11.67 31.38
CA LYS A 116 7.08 12.59 30.50
C LYS A 116 6.72 12.31 29.05
N MET A 117 6.52 13.40 28.33
CA MET A 117 6.26 13.40 26.90
C MET A 117 7.23 14.32 26.20
N SER A 118 7.63 13.95 24.99
CA SER A 118 8.52 14.74 24.15
C SER A 118 7.87 14.98 22.80
N LEU A 119 7.90 16.24 22.39
CA LEU A 119 7.50 16.69 21.08
C LEU A 119 8.72 17.21 20.35
N TYR A 120 8.79 16.94 19.06
CA TYR A 120 9.80 17.47 18.16
C TYR A 120 9.11 18.30 17.09
N MET A 121 9.48 19.57 16.97
CA MET A 121 8.85 20.52 16.03
C MET A 121 7.32 20.58 16.17
N GLY A 122 6.80 20.49 17.41
CA GLY A 122 5.36 20.52 17.69
C GLY A 122 4.63 19.20 17.47
N ARG A 123 5.33 18.12 17.08
CA ARG A 123 4.76 16.79 16.87
C ARG A 123 5.15 15.83 17.98
N LEU A 124 4.20 15.03 18.45
CA LEU A 124 4.41 14.00 19.45
C LEU A 124 5.44 12.98 18.94
N LYS A 125 6.55 12.82 19.68
CA LYS A 125 7.64 11.91 19.31
C LYS A 125 7.70 10.67 20.20
N LYS A 126 7.54 10.87 21.51
CA LYS A 126 7.57 9.79 22.51
C LYS A 126 6.80 10.25 23.74
N TRP A 127 6.06 9.32 24.35
CA TRP A 127 5.38 9.52 25.63
C TRP A 127 5.56 8.27 26.50
N GLU A 128 5.38 8.47 27.80
CA GLU A 128 5.35 7.41 28.80
C GLU A 128 3.95 7.43 29.45
N ILE A 129 3.46 6.28 29.91
CA ILE A 129 2.16 6.22 30.59
C ILE A 129 2.42 6.39 32.10
N PRO A 130 1.69 7.30 32.79
CA PRO A 130 1.76 7.45 34.24
C PRO A 130 1.62 6.12 34.98
N SER A 131 2.39 5.91 36.04
CA SER A 131 2.41 4.64 36.79
C SER A 131 1.17 4.46 37.69
N GLY A 132 0.39 5.53 37.90
CA GLY A 132 -0.72 5.59 38.86
C GLY A 132 -2.10 5.79 38.24
N ILE A 133 -2.26 5.63 36.91
CA ILE A 133 -3.58 5.67 36.29
C ILE A 133 -4.18 4.27 36.29
N GLU A 134 -5.27 4.10 37.04
CA GLU A 134 -6.03 2.85 37.05
C GLU A 134 -6.64 2.64 35.66
N GLY A 135 -6.15 1.62 34.95
CA GLY A 135 -6.88 1.00 33.85
C GLY A 135 -7.93 0.11 34.47
N GLU A 136 -9.19 0.55 34.39
CA GLU A 136 -10.34 -0.25 34.82
C GLU A 136 -10.47 -1.54 34.01
#